data_AF-A0A2C9KMP4-F1
#
_entry.id   AF-A0A2C9KMP4-F1
#
_cell.length_a   1.000
_cell.length_b   1.000
_cell.length_c   1.000
_cell.angle_alpha   90.00
_cell.angle_beta   90.00
_cell.angle_gamma   90.00
#
_symmetry.space_group_name_H-M   'P 1'
#
loop_
_entity.id
_entity.type
_entity.pdbx_description
1 polymer ?
#
loop_
_entity_poly.entity_id
_entity_poly.type
_entity_poly.pdbx_seq_one_letter_code
_entity_poly.pdbx_strand_id
1 'polypeptide(L)'
;MCQPKIMNTQKGRTMYEDEYVDSAFEWSFLELTDRMKQFISDDEHSVIYKNNLDKPVQYHRISDTGIPRRQSGEIEDADSGHKLEIPMQASVRLLEFKETINGWDFNIFTLNSLTNGHAMQAMCYEIFKSHNLLNEFHLQESQFMRFIIQVEKHYRRNPYHNATHAADVLQTVNCIIKQTGFVKLMSNLEVFCILLTAVVHDIEHTGTNNNFHNNSNSELSKLYVVSILENHHLRVGLRMMAEFKILQFLTKEMYQDFKFMMATMILSTDMANHFLLITNVKLMLLTSTKCSTRIRIQRIMMFILHAADISNPAKPWGVHKVWVSLLCEEFFLQGDKERELKLPVSPNCDRNTANIATLQIGFMQTFGRETFDVLDAMVEKEIVNAGAVYTGYKPWHSCLEENMTKWNGKWKYIKYEQIEELLIETAQHRMSIPTHQTTVRVKHRSSLNKLCCCFCCRNKPTFRQEESSYAFSIDK
;
A
#
# COMPACT_ATOMS: atom_id res chain seq x y z
N MET A 1 -1.47 -38.02 -62.32
CA MET A 1 -1.16 -39.03 -61.29
C MET A 1 -0.53 -38.31 -60.11
N CYS A 2 -0.65 -38.65 -58.83
CA CYS A 2 -1.56 -39.43 -57.99
C CYS A 2 -0.99 -39.22 -56.55
N GLN A 3 -1.83 -39.27 -55.51
CA GLN A 3 -1.39 -39.06 -54.12
C GLN A 3 -0.74 -40.32 -53.51
N PRO A 4 0.04 -40.19 -52.42
CA PRO A 4 -0.08 -41.05 -51.24
C PRO A 4 -1.19 -40.49 -50.32
N LYS A 5 -2.40 -41.09 -50.27
CA LYS A 5 -2.81 -42.27 -49.48
C LYS A 5 -2.76 -42.12 -47.95
N ILE A 6 -3.91 -42.42 -47.33
CA ILE A 6 -4.19 -42.40 -45.88
C ILE A 6 -4.56 -43.82 -45.42
N MET A 7 -4.04 -44.26 -44.26
CA MET A 7 -4.58 -45.27 -43.32
C MET A 7 -3.55 -45.40 -42.17
N ASN A 8 -3.78 -45.18 -40.87
CA ASN A 8 -4.94 -45.19 -39.96
C ASN A 8 -5.41 -46.61 -39.52
N THR A 9 -5.04 -47.05 -38.30
CA THR A 9 -5.94 -47.22 -37.12
C THR A 9 -5.28 -47.86 -35.89
N GLN A 10 -5.50 -47.25 -34.71
CA GLN A 10 -5.74 -47.83 -33.35
C GLN A 10 -4.97 -49.06 -32.80
N LYS A 11 -4.40 -48.92 -31.58
CA LYS A 11 -5.02 -49.33 -30.28
C LYS A 11 -4.11 -49.00 -29.07
N GLY A 12 -4.69 -48.50 -27.97
CA GLY A 12 -3.96 -48.22 -26.71
C GLY A 12 -4.64 -47.20 -25.78
N ARG A 13 -5.64 -47.63 -25.00
CA ARG A 13 -6.29 -46.93 -23.87
C ARG A 13 -5.74 -47.55 -22.56
N THR A 14 -5.80 -47.02 -21.34
CA THR A 14 -6.43 -45.85 -20.68
C THR A 14 -5.34 -45.15 -19.79
N MET A 15 -5.52 -44.22 -18.84
CA MET A 15 -6.56 -43.32 -18.24
C MET A 15 -5.76 -42.18 -17.51
N TYR A 16 -6.30 -41.13 -16.87
CA TYR A 16 -7.67 -40.74 -16.51
C TYR A 16 -8.09 -39.45 -17.24
N GLU A 17 -9.40 -39.31 -17.46
CA GLU A 17 -10.07 -38.03 -17.70
C GLU A 17 -10.52 -37.45 -16.35
N ASP A 18 -10.59 -36.13 -16.25
CA ASP A 18 -11.70 -35.46 -15.56
C ASP A 18 -11.85 -34.06 -16.17
N GLU A 19 -12.97 -33.82 -16.85
CA GLU A 19 -13.35 -32.50 -17.33
C GLU A 19 -14.02 -31.74 -16.18
N TYR A 20 -13.54 -30.53 -15.85
CA TYR A 20 -14.32 -29.60 -15.03
C TYR A 20 -14.84 -28.45 -15.89
N VAL A 21 -15.96 -28.71 -16.57
CA VAL A 21 -16.83 -27.66 -17.09
C VAL A 21 -17.61 -27.10 -15.90
N ASP A 22 -17.44 -25.82 -15.62
CA ASP A 22 -18.45 -25.06 -14.89
C ASP A 22 -18.80 -23.79 -15.66
N SER A 23 -20.09 -23.53 -15.79
CA SER A 23 -20.66 -22.56 -16.72
C SER A 23 -21.57 -21.56 -16.00
N ALA A 24 -21.06 -21.00 -14.91
CA ALA A 24 -21.64 -19.84 -14.22
C ALA A 24 -20.66 -18.66 -14.24
N PHE A 25 -21.14 -17.47 -14.63
CA PHE A 25 -20.30 -16.32 -14.97
C PHE A 25 -20.64 -15.11 -14.08
N GLU A 26 -20.13 -15.09 -12.84
CA GLU A 26 -20.31 -13.95 -11.92
C GLU A 26 -19.13 -13.82 -10.93
N TRP A 27 -18.17 -12.95 -11.24
CA TRP A 27 -16.94 -12.78 -10.45
C TRP A 27 -17.05 -11.66 -9.43
N SER A 28 -16.96 -11.98 -8.14
CA SER A 28 -16.95 -10.99 -7.05
C SER A 28 -15.74 -11.14 -6.13
N PHE A 29 -15.43 -10.08 -5.37
CA PHE A 29 -14.23 -9.98 -4.53
C PHE A 29 -14.12 -11.07 -3.43
N LEU A 30 -15.24 -11.70 -3.08
CA LEU A 30 -15.34 -12.80 -2.12
C LEU A 30 -14.42 -14.00 -2.43
N GLU A 31 -14.22 -14.33 -3.71
CA GLU A 31 -13.49 -15.55 -4.09
C GLU A 31 -11.96 -15.42 -3.99
N LEU A 32 -11.43 -14.19 -3.94
CA LEU A 32 -9.99 -13.99 -3.83
C LEU A 32 -9.45 -14.62 -2.55
N THR A 33 -10.11 -14.43 -1.41
CA THR A 33 -9.49 -14.72 -0.12
C THR A 33 -9.39 -16.21 0.18
N ASP A 34 -10.29 -17.04 -0.34
CA ASP A 34 -10.17 -18.50 -0.24
C ASP A 34 -9.13 -19.06 -1.24
N ARG A 35 -9.02 -18.47 -2.43
CA ARG A 35 -7.93 -18.82 -3.37
C ARG A 35 -6.56 -18.31 -2.93
N MET A 36 -6.48 -17.18 -2.20
CA MET A 36 -5.24 -16.71 -1.55
C MET A 36 -4.74 -17.72 -0.51
N LYS A 37 -5.63 -18.31 0.30
CA LYS A 37 -5.28 -19.40 1.24
C LYS A 37 -4.71 -20.61 0.49
N GLN A 38 -5.33 -20.99 -0.63
CA GLN A 38 -4.84 -22.09 -1.47
C GLN A 38 -3.47 -21.78 -2.09
N PHE A 39 -3.26 -20.57 -2.65
CA PHE A 39 -1.96 -20.17 -3.18
C PHE A 39 -0.86 -20.11 -2.09
N ILE A 40 -1.19 -19.80 -0.84
CA ILE A 40 -0.24 -19.87 0.28
C ILE A 40 0.12 -21.33 0.59
N SER A 41 -0.88 -22.23 0.63
CA SER A 41 -0.67 -23.67 0.85
C SER A 41 0.16 -24.33 -0.27
N ASP A 42 -0.06 -23.93 -1.53
CA ASP A 42 0.70 -24.43 -2.69
C ASP A 42 2.17 -23.92 -2.68
N ASP A 43 2.39 -22.68 -2.22
CA ASP A 43 3.71 -22.04 -2.12
C ASP A 43 4.58 -22.73 -1.05
N GLU A 44 4.03 -23.07 0.12
CA GLU A 44 4.72 -23.79 1.20
C GLU A 44 5.20 -25.20 0.80
N HIS A 45 4.51 -25.86 -0.14
CA HIS A 45 4.92 -27.17 -0.68
C HIS A 45 5.97 -27.11 -1.79
N SER A 46 6.37 -25.93 -2.27
CA SER A 46 7.15 -25.75 -3.51
C SER A 46 8.66 -25.50 -3.34
N VAL A 47 9.27 -26.00 -2.25
CA VAL A 47 10.69 -25.75 -1.94
C VAL A 47 11.66 -26.56 -2.81
N ILE A 48 12.17 -25.98 -3.90
CA ILE A 48 13.34 -26.49 -4.65
C ILE A 48 14.37 -25.37 -4.86
N TYR A 49 15.49 -25.46 -4.13
CA TYR A 49 16.60 -24.52 -4.20
C TYR A 49 17.29 -24.46 -5.56
N LYS A 50 17.78 -23.27 -5.92
CA LYS A 50 18.97 -23.09 -6.75
C LYS A 50 19.93 -22.13 -6.04
N ASN A 51 21.23 -22.37 -6.22
CA ASN A 51 22.31 -21.63 -5.55
C ASN A 51 23.13 -20.86 -6.59
N ASN A 52 23.29 -19.55 -6.42
CA ASN A 52 24.52 -18.92 -5.89
C ASN A 52 24.49 -17.37 -5.85
N LEU A 53 23.33 -16.73 -6.03
CA LEU A 53 23.12 -15.29 -5.76
C LEU A 53 22.08 -15.07 -4.64
N ASP A 54 21.67 -16.14 -3.96
CA ASP A 54 20.33 -16.30 -3.38
C ASP A 54 20.35 -16.39 -1.85
N LYS A 55 21.37 -15.82 -1.21
CA LYS A 55 21.37 -15.61 0.25
C LYS A 55 20.68 -14.28 0.54
N PRO A 56 19.51 -14.26 1.22
CA PRO A 56 19.05 -13.02 1.84
C PRO A 56 20.13 -12.55 2.82
N VAL A 57 20.38 -11.24 2.86
CA VAL A 57 21.40 -10.67 3.75
C VAL A 57 21.01 -10.95 5.19
N GLN A 58 21.71 -11.88 5.84
CA GLN A 58 21.48 -12.22 7.25
C GLN A 58 22.07 -11.13 8.16
N TYR A 59 21.34 -10.02 8.24
CA TYR A 59 21.50 -9.06 9.33
C TYR A 59 21.38 -9.83 10.66
N HIS A 60 22.37 -9.65 11.53
CA HIS A 60 22.31 -10.23 12.85
C HIS A 60 21.09 -9.66 13.58
N ARG A 61 20.27 -10.52 14.20
CA ARG A 61 19.32 -10.03 15.20
C ARG A 61 20.14 -9.40 16.31
N ILE A 62 19.93 -8.10 16.56
CA ILE A 62 20.33 -7.48 17.82
C ILE A 62 19.64 -8.30 18.92
N SER A 63 20.42 -8.76 19.91
CA SER A 63 19.97 -9.75 20.87
C SER A 63 18.87 -9.23 21.78
N ASP A 64 17.80 -10.01 21.97
CA ASP A 64 16.72 -9.73 22.93
C ASP A 64 17.23 -9.73 24.39
N THR A 65 17.83 -8.63 24.83
CA THR A 65 18.31 -8.43 26.21
C THR A 65 17.47 -7.36 26.91
N GLY A 66 16.39 -7.76 27.59
CA GLY A 66 15.69 -6.86 28.51
C GLY A 66 14.23 -7.20 28.86
N ILE A 67 13.49 -7.92 28.02
CA ILE A 67 12.04 -8.13 28.22
C ILE A 67 11.78 -9.48 28.94
N PRO A 68 11.14 -9.50 30.12
CA PRO A 68 10.87 -10.75 30.84
C PRO A 68 9.83 -11.62 30.11
N ARG A 69 10.21 -12.83 29.70
CA ARG A 69 9.25 -13.83 29.20
C ARG A 69 8.29 -14.23 30.33
N ARG A 70 7.00 -13.97 30.15
CA ARG A 70 5.97 -14.75 30.87
C ARG A 70 6.00 -16.18 30.36
N GLN A 71 5.83 -17.15 31.26
CA GLN A 71 5.81 -18.57 30.91
C GLN A 71 4.58 -18.86 30.04
N SER A 72 4.82 -19.38 28.83
CA SER A 72 3.81 -20.06 28.03
C SER A 72 3.54 -21.42 28.65
N GLY A 73 2.30 -21.64 29.10
CA GLY A 73 1.82 -23.01 29.32
C GLY A 73 1.72 -23.75 27.98
N GLU A 74 1.89 -25.06 28.01
CA GLU A 74 1.70 -25.91 26.85
C GLU A 74 0.24 -25.86 26.38
N ILE A 75 0.02 -25.77 25.07
CA ILE A 75 -1.28 -25.94 24.42
C ILE A 75 -1.08 -27.08 23.42
N GLU A 76 -1.82 -28.16 23.62
CA GLU A 76 -1.79 -29.35 22.75
C GLU A 76 -2.43 -29.04 21.39
N ASP A 77 -1.94 -29.67 20.32
CA ASP A 77 -2.46 -29.49 18.97
C ASP A 77 -3.90 -30.01 18.85
N ALA A 78 -4.85 -29.08 18.72
CA ALA A 78 -6.27 -29.36 18.51
C ALA A 78 -6.68 -29.09 17.05
N ASP A 79 -6.38 -30.04 16.16
CA ASP A 79 -6.87 -30.03 14.78
C ASP A 79 -8.40 -29.87 14.76
N SER A 80 -8.86 -28.74 14.24
CA SER A 80 -10.27 -28.41 14.08
C SER A 80 -10.43 -27.41 12.94
N GLY A 81 -10.89 -27.90 11.79
CA GLY A 81 -11.00 -27.17 10.52
C GLY A 81 -12.05 -26.06 10.49
N HIS A 82 -11.89 -25.03 11.33
CA HIS A 82 -12.69 -23.82 11.28
C HIS A 82 -12.33 -22.97 10.05
N LYS A 83 -13.16 -23.05 9.01
CA LYS A 83 -13.22 -22.00 7.99
C LYS A 83 -13.42 -20.65 8.67
N LEU A 84 -12.45 -19.75 8.56
CA LEU A 84 -12.70 -18.33 8.81
C LEU A 84 -13.62 -17.79 7.69
N GLU A 85 -14.91 -17.83 7.96
CA GLU A 85 -15.92 -17.09 7.21
C GLU A 85 -15.62 -15.59 7.32
N ILE A 86 -15.49 -14.92 6.18
CA ILE A 86 -15.44 -13.46 6.13
C ILE A 86 -16.85 -12.97 6.43
N PRO A 87 -17.08 -12.16 7.48
CA PRO A 87 -18.42 -11.67 7.79
C PRO A 87 -18.97 -10.89 6.59
N MET A 88 -20.19 -11.19 6.16
CA MET A 88 -20.81 -10.64 4.93
C MET A 88 -20.76 -9.11 4.83
N GLN A 89 -20.69 -8.39 5.97
CA GLN A 89 -20.49 -6.95 6.03
C GLN A 89 -19.13 -6.46 5.50
N ALA A 90 -18.05 -7.24 5.64
CA ALA A 90 -16.74 -6.90 5.09
C ALA A 90 -16.74 -7.06 3.56
N SER A 91 -17.40 -8.11 3.06
CA SER A 91 -17.55 -8.39 1.62
C SER A 91 -18.31 -7.29 0.88
N VAL A 92 -19.37 -6.74 1.49
CA VAL A 92 -20.09 -5.57 0.95
C VAL A 92 -19.17 -4.33 0.90
N ARG A 93 -18.44 -4.03 1.98
CA ARG A 93 -17.50 -2.90 2.02
C ARG A 93 -16.38 -3.01 1.00
N LEU A 94 -15.94 -4.21 0.63
CA LEU A 94 -14.92 -4.42 -0.40
C LEU A 94 -15.45 -4.11 -1.81
N LEU A 95 -16.76 -4.21 -2.06
CA LEU A 95 -17.40 -3.72 -3.29
C LEU A 95 -17.49 -2.18 -3.29
N GLU A 96 -17.87 -1.56 -2.17
CA GLU A 96 -17.85 -0.08 -2.00
C GLU A 96 -16.43 0.49 -2.22
N PHE A 97 -15.39 -0.22 -1.76
CA PHE A 97 -13.99 0.13 -1.96
C PHE A 97 -13.53 0.02 -3.42
N LYS A 98 -14.16 -0.86 -4.22
CA LYS A 98 -13.88 -0.98 -5.66
C LYS A 98 -14.39 0.22 -6.46
N GLU A 99 -15.53 0.78 -6.08
CA GLU A 99 -16.07 1.99 -6.72
C GLU A 99 -15.21 3.23 -6.42
N THR A 100 -14.66 3.32 -5.19
CA THR A 100 -13.82 4.44 -4.74
C THR A 100 -12.34 4.33 -5.13
N ILE A 101 -11.88 3.22 -5.72
CA ILE A 101 -10.45 2.95 -6.02
C ILE A 101 -9.78 3.97 -6.95
N ASN A 102 -10.56 4.74 -7.71
CA ASN A 102 -10.07 5.80 -8.60
C ASN A 102 -10.15 7.21 -7.97
N GLY A 103 -10.59 7.34 -6.71
CA GLY A 103 -10.71 8.61 -5.99
C GLY A 103 -9.41 9.03 -5.29
N TRP A 104 -9.21 10.33 -5.11
CA TRP A 104 -8.04 10.89 -4.42
C TRP A 104 -8.17 10.88 -2.89
N ASP A 105 -9.40 10.72 -2.40
CA ASP A 105 -9.78 10.58 -1.00
C ASP A 105 -9.74 9.13 -0.47
N PHE A 106 -9.26 8.19 -1.31
CA PHE A 106 -9.18 6.77 -1.00
C PHE A 106 -8.37 6.48 0.29
N ASN A 107 -8.95 5.67 1.18
CA ASN A 107 -8.39 5.39 2.49
C ASN A 107 -7.67 4.04 2.53
N ILE A 108 -6.40 4.03 2.10
CA ILE A 108 -5.55 2.83 2.01
C ILE A 108 -5.48 2.04 3.33
N PHE A 109 -5.46 2.73 4.49
CA PHE A 109 -5.44 2.09 5.80
C PHE A 109 -6.73 1.32 6.11
N THR A 110 -7.87 1.77 5.60
CA THR A 110 -9.14 1.03 5.72
C THR A 110 -9.15 -0.20 4.83
N LEU A 111 -8.65 -0.12 3.59
CA LEU A 111 -8.44 -1.32 2.76
C LEU A 111 -7.53 -2.31 3.48
N ASN A 112 -6.38 -1.85 3.99
CA ASN A 112 -5.42 -2.71 4.69
C ASN A 112 -6.00 -3.38 5.94
N SER A 113 -6.95 -2.71 6.60
CA SER A 113 -7.69 -3.26 7.74
C SER A 113 -8.71 -4.32 7.30
N LEU A 114 -9.36 -4.14 6.14
CA LEU A 114 -10.32 -5.10 5.57
C LEU A 114 -9.65 -6.32 4.94
N THR A 115 -8.39 -6.20 4.50
CA THR A 115 -7.59 -7.27 3.87
C THR A 115 -6.57 -7.90 4.83
N ASN A 116 -6.69 -7.68 6.15
CA ASN A 116 -5.80 -8.21 7.19
C ASN A 116 -4.30 -7.93 6.98
N GLY A 117 -3.95 -6.80 6.37
CA GLY A 117 -2.57 -6.40 6.05
C GLY A 117 -2.15 -6.60 4.59
N HIS A 118 -3.04 -7.12 3.74
CA HIS A 118 -2.77 -7.43 2.32
C HIS A 118 -3.34 -6.36 1.37
N ALA A 119 -3.16 -5.07 1.68
CA ALA A 119 -3.65 -3.99 0.82
C ALA A 119 -3.03 -4.01 -0.59
N MET A 120 -1.76 -4.39 -0.71
CA MET A 120 -1.07 -4.45 -2.01
C MET A 120 -1.69 -5.51 -2.91
N GLN A 121 -1.93 -6.73 -2.40
CA GLN A 121 -2.56 -7.79 -3.20
C GLN A 121 -3.92 -7.36 -3.78
N ALA A 122 -4.79 -6.79 -2.93
CA ALA A 122 -6.10 -6.28 -3.36
C ALA A 122 -5.99 -5.13 -4.38
N MET A 123 -5.11 -4.16 -4.11
CA MET A 123 -4.93 -2.97 -4.96
C MET A 123 -4.37 -3.34 -6.34
N CYS A 124 -3.37 -4.23 -6.38
CA CYS A 124 -2.80 -4.72 -7.63
C CYS A 124 -3.83 -5.48 -8.45
N TYR A 125 -4.63 -6.34 -7.82
CA TYR A 125 -5.65 -7.12 -8.51
C TYR A 125 -6.66 -6.21 -9.22
N GLU A 126 -7.31 -5.33 -8.47
CA GLU A 126 -8.40 -4.50 -9.01
C GLU A 126 -7.90 -3.48 -10.03
N ILE A 127 -6.74 -2.83 -9.80
CA ILE A 127 -6.20 -1.89 -10.77
C ILE A 127 -5.81 -2.60 -12.07
N PHE A 128 -5.03 -3.68 -12.04
CA PHE A 128 -4.59 -4.35 -13.26
C PHE A 128 -5.75 -5.00 -14.03
N LYS A 129 -6.78 -5.47 -13.33
CA LYS A 129 -8.04 -5.96 -13.93
C LYS A 129 -8.84 -4.81 -14.55
N SER A 130 -8.95 -3.65 -13.90
CA SER A 130 -9.67 -2.46 -14.41
C SER A 130 -9.04 -1.81 -15.66
N HIS A 131 -7.76 -2.07 -15.92
CA HIS A 131 -7.04 -1.68 -17.15
C HIS A 131 -6.88 -2.83 -18.15
N ASN A 132 -7.47 -4.01 -17.90
CA ASN A 132 -7.40 -5.22 -18.75
C ASN A 132 -5.96 -5.74 -19.02
N LEU A 133 -4.97 -5.33 -18.22
CA LEU A 133 -3.54 -5.52 -18.53
C LEU A 133 -3.11 -6.99 -18.52
N LEU A 134 -3.78 -7.83 -17.72
CA LEU A 134 -3.46 -9.27 -17.66
C LEU A 134 -3.79 -9.95 -19.00
N ASN A 135 -4.90 -9.60 -19.63
CA ASN A 135 -5.28 -10.15 -20.94
C ASN A 135 -4.37 -9.59 -22.05
N GLU A 136 -4.13 -8.28 -22.03
CA GLU A 136 -3.26 -7.56 -22.99
C GLU A 136 -1.84 -8.17 -23.06
N PHE A 137 -1.23 -8.44 -21.90
CA PHE A 137 0.12 -9.01 -21.80
C PHE A 137 0.12 -10.54 -21.59
N HIS A 138 -1.02 -11.19 -21.84
CA HIS A 138 -1.22 -12.65 -21.78
C HIS A 138 -0.80 -13.30 -20.44
N LEU A 139 -0.87 -12.56 -19.34
CA LEU A 139 -0.52 -13.02 -18.01
C LEU A 139 -1.67 -13.80 -17.38
N GLN A 140 -1.38 -15.00 -16.88
CA GLN A 140 -2.34 -15.75 -16.08
C GLN A 140 -2.55 -15.06 -14.72
N GLU A 141 -3.81 -14.98 -14.27
CA GLU A 141 -4.17 -14.36 -12.99
C GLU A 141 -3.39 -14.96 -11.80
N SER A 142 -3.21 -16.29 -11.79
CA SER A 142 -2.41 -17.00 -10.78
C SER A 142 -0.90 -16.72 -10.86
N GLN A 143 -0.37 -16.43 -12.05
CA GLN A 143 1.04 -16.05 -12.24
C GLN A 143 1.28 -14.63 -11.71
N PHE A 144 0.39 -13.70 -12.03
CA PHE A 144 0.43 -12.33 -11.53
C PHE A 144 0.28 -12.29 -10.00
N MET A 145 -0.71 -12.98 -9.44
CA MET A 145 -0.91 -12.97 -7.98
C MET A 145 0.23 -13.62 -7.20
N ARG A 146 0.86 -14.70 -7.70
CA ARG A 146 2.10 -15.23 -7.07
C ARG A 146 3.23 -14.19 -7.05
N PHE A 147 3.41 -13.43 -8.12
CA PHE A 147 4.38 -12.32 -8.15
C PHE A 147 4.03 -11.24 -7.10
N ILE A 148 2.78 -10.79 -7.02
CA ILE A 148 2.37 -9.76 -6.06
C ILE A 148 2.49 -10.24 -4.60
N ILE A 149 2.07 -11.48 -4.29
CA ILE A 149 2.26 -12.11 -2.98
C ILE A 149 3.74 -12.10 -2.58
N GLN A 150 4.63 -12.48 -3.50
CA GLN A 150 6.06 -12.56 -3.24
C GLN A 150 6.70 -11.17 -3.15
N VAL A 151 6.25 -10.19 -3.94
CA VAL A 151 6.64 -8.77 -3.78
C VAL A 151 6.25 -8.25 -2.40
N GLU A 152 5.02 -8.48 -1.96
CA GLU A 152 4.53 -8.06 -0.64
C GLU A 152 5.37 -8.66 0.50
N LYS A 153 5.78 -9.93 0.38
CA LYS A 153 6.73 -10.60 1.30
C LYS A 153 8.13 -9.97 1.33
N HIS A 154 8.56 -9.27 0.27
CA HIS A 154 9.87 -8.59 0.20
C HIS A 154 9.87 -7.15 0.76
N TYR A 155 8.69 -6.55 0.97
CA TYR A 155 8.60 -5.31 1.75
C TYR A 155 8.80 -5.60 3.23
N ARG A 156 9.77 -4.92 3.85
CA ARG A 156 10.06 -5.10 5.28
C ARG A 156 8.98 -4.44 6.13
N ARG A 157 8.86 -4.87 7.39
CA ARG A 157 7.94 -4.30 8.39
C ARG A 157 8.44 -2.96 8.94
N ASN A 158 8.82 -2.06 8.04
CA ASN A 158 9.16 -0.67 8.36
C ASN A 158 7.85 0.10 8.66
N PRO A 159 7.84 1.15 9.50
CA PRO A 159 6.62 1.90 9.78
C PRO A 159 6.00 2.56 8.53
N TYR A 160 6.80 3.20 7.67
CA TYR A 160 6.35 3.91 6.48
C TYR A 160 6.66 3.15 5.18
N HIS A 161 7.95 2.91 4.86
CA HIS A 161 8.36 2.34 3.57
C HIS A 161 8.12 0.81 3.56
N ASN A 162 6.85 0.42 3.40
CA ASN A 162 6.33 -0.94 3.43
C ASN A 162 5.27 -1.16 2.33
N ALA A 163 4.71 -2.38 2.23
CA ALA A 163 3.75 -2.71 1.18
C ALA A 163 2.47 -1.86 1.16
N THR A 164 2.06 -1.28 2.31
CA THR A 164 0.91 -0.37 2.37
C THR A 164 1.22 0.97 1.72
N HIS A 165 2.47 1.46 1.84
CA HIS A 165 2.91 2.68 1.16
C HIS A 165 2.96 2.44 -0.35
N ALA A 166 3.61 1.37 -0.81
CA ALA A 166 3.63 1.03 -2.24
C ALA A 166 2.23 0.78 -2.84
N ALA A 167 1.28 0.28 -2.04
CA ALA A 167 -0.13 0.20 -2.44
C ALA A 167 -0.82 1.58 -2.54
N ASP A 168 -0.51 2.53 -1.65
CA ASP A 168 -0.97 3.93 -1.75
C ASP A 168 -0.37 4.63 -2.98
N VAL A 169 0.92 4.43 -3.27
CA VAL A 169 1.58 4.99 -4.46
C VAL A 169 0.98 4.42 -5.75
N LEU A 170 0.76 3.10 -5.83
CA LEU A 170 0.04 2.47 -6.95
C LEU A 170 -1.36 3.06 -7.14
N GLN A 171 -2.13 3.21 -6.06
CA GLN A 171 -3.47 3.79 -6.10
C GLN A 171 -3.43 5.24 -6.58
N THR A 172 -2.46 6.01 -6.09
CA THR A 172 -2.28 7.43 -6.41
C THR A 172 -1.89 7.63 -7.87
N VAL A 173 -0.95 6.83 -8.39
CA VAL A 173 -0.60 6.80 -9.82
C VAL A 173 -1.85 6.52 -10.67
N ASN A 174 -2.63 5.48 -10.32
CA ASN A 174 -3.87 5.16 -11.01
C ASN A 174 -4.88 6.31 -10.97
N CYS A 175 -5.07 6.94 -9.80
CA CYS A 175 -5.93 8.09 -9.63
C CYS A 175 -5.51 9.26 -10.54
N ILE A 176 -4.22 9.62 -10.56
CA ILE A 176 -3.69 10.71 -11.40
C ILE A 176 -4.00 10.42 -12.88
N ILE A 177 -3.62 9.25 -13.40
CA ILE A 177 -3.79 8.96 -14.85
C ILE A 177 -5.26 8.80 -15.27
N LYS A 178 -6.13 8.30 -14.38
CA LYS A 178 -7.58 8.17 -14.66
C LYS A 178 -8.29 9.52 -14.59
N GLN A 179 -8.18 10.24 -13.47
CA GLN A 179 -8.98 11.44 -13.18
C GLN A 179 -8.63 12.62 -14.09
N THR A 180 -7.35 12.78 -14.43
CA THR A 180 -6.91 13.81 -15.38
C THR A 180 -7.18 13.44 -16.84
N GLY A 181 -7.57 12.17 -17.11
CA GLY A 181 -7.67 11.62 -18.45
C GLY A 181 -6.34 11.28 -19.12
N PHE A 182 -5.18 11.53 -18.49
CA PHE A 182 -3.85 11.32 -19.07
C PHE A 182 -3.59 9.88 -19.54
N VAL A 183 -4.25 8.89 -18.95
CA VAL A 183 -4.22 7.48 -19.41
C VAL A 183 -4.57 7.32 -20.89
N LYS A 184 -5.34 8.23 -21.49
CA LYS A 184 -5.69 8.23 -22.92
C LYS A 184 -4.53 8.60 -23.84
N LEU A 185 -3.45 9.16 -23.30
CA LEU A 185 -2.24 9.58 -24.02
C LEU A 185 -1.10 8.55 -23.90
N MET A 186 -1.32 7.48 -23.13
CA MET A 186 -0.34 6.43 -22.85
C MET A 186 -0.67 5.17 -23.65
N SER A 187 0.35 4.45 -24.10
CA SER A 187 0.19 3.07 -24.58
C SER A 187 -0.04 2.09 -23.43
N ASN A 188 -0.63 0.93 -23.73
CA ASN A 188 -0.83 -0.13 -22.73
C ASN A 188 0.48 -0.58 -22.06
N LEU A 189 1.61 -0.50 -22.77
CA LEU A 189 2.94 -0.82 -22.23
C LEU A 189 3.42 0.25 -21.21
N GLU A 190 3.16 1.53 -21.48
CA GLU A 190 3.49 2.62 -20.57
C GLU A 190 2.61 2.56 -19.30
N VAL A 191 1.30 2.28 -19.45
CA VAL A 191 0.38 2.07 -18.31
C VAL A 191 0.82 0.86 -17.47
N PHE A 192 1.11 -0.28 -18.10
CA PHE A 192 1.63 -1.47 -17.42
C PHE A 192 2.95 -1.21 -16.71
N CYS A 193 3.85 -0.42 -17.33
CA CYS A 193 5.15 -0.09 -16.76
C CYS A 193 5.05 0.82 -15.54
N ILE A 194 4.29 1.92 -15.57
CA ILE A 194 4.20 2.82 -14.40
C ILE A 194 3.52 2.13 -13.20
N LEU A 195 2.48 1.32 -13.45
CA LEU A 195 1.77 0.59 -12.40
C LEU A 195 2.64 -0.53 -11.78
N LEU A 196 3.35 -1.32 -12.60
CA LEU A 196 4.32 -2.30 -12.07
C LEU A 196 5.48 -1.64 -11.35
N THR A 197 5.89 -0.44 -11.78
CA THR A 197 6.97 0.29 -11.12
C THR A 197 6.55 0.81 -9.76
N ALA A 198 5.35 1.39 -9.63
CA ALA A 198 4.79 1.81 -8.34
C ALA A 198 4.72 0.66 -7.31
N VAL A 199 4.40 -0.56 -7.76
CA VAL A 199 4.38 -1.77 -6.91
C VAL A 199 5.75 -2.14 -6.33
N VAL A 200 6.86 -1.82 -7.01
CA VAL A 200 8.22 -2.26 -6.63
C VAL A 200 9.22 -1.14 -6.38
N HIS A 201 8.82 0.13 -6.40
CA HIS A 201 9.75 1.26 -6.32
C HIS A 201 10.57 1.29 -5.01
N ASP A 202 10.04 0.71 -3.94
CA ASP A 202 10.61 0.66 -2.58
C ASP A 202 10.94 -0.79 -2.11
N ILE A 203 10.93 -1.77 -3.02
CA ILE A 203 11.00 -3.19 -2.65
C ILE A 203 12.34 -3.54 -1.98
N GLU A 204 12.30 -4.19 -0.82
CA GLU A 204 13.46 -4.33 0.07
C GLU A 204 14.02 -2.98 0.65
N HIS A 205 13.18 -1.96 0.94
CA HIS A 205 13.59 -0.79 1.74
C HIS A 205 14.01 -1.15 3.18
N THR A 206 15.01 -0.44 3.71
CA THR A 206 15.79 -0.80 4.92
C THR A 206 15.32 -0.13 6.21
N GLY A 207 14.38 0.81 6.11
CA GLY A 207 13.98 1.64 7.25
C GLY A 207 15.02 2.70 7.60
N THR A 208 15.84 3.13 6.63
CA THR A 208 16.92 4.12 6.74
C THR A 208 17.29 4.70 5.37
N ASN A 209 17.66 5.98 5.29
CA ASN A 209 17.92 6.69 4.02
C ASN A 209 19.32 6.43 3.38
N ASN A 210 19.53 6.92 2.15
CA ASN A 210 20.79 6.80 1.40
C ASN A 210 22.03 7.37 2.16
N ASN A 211 21.87 8.40 2.99
CA ASN A 211 22.98 8.95 3.78
C ASN A 211 23.38 8.03 4.95
N PHE A 212 22.42 7.38 5.60
CA PHE A 212 22.70 6.33 6.59
C PHE A 212 23.51 5.18 5.97
N HIS A 213 23.13 4.75 4.76
CA HIS A 213 23.84 3.67 4.05
C HIS A 213 25.31 4.01 3.78
N ASN A 214 25.60 5.24 3.35
CA ASN A 214 26.96 5.75 3.19
C ASN A 214 27.71 5.82 4.53
N ASN A 215 27.15 6.53 5.53
CA ASN A 215 27.81 6.78 6.81
C ASN A 215 28.10 5.49 7.61
N SER A 216 27.23 4.48 7.50
CA SER A 216 27.39 3.18 8.16
C SER A 216 28.27 2.18 7.41
N ASN A 217 28.74 2.49 6.19
CA ASN A 217 29.47 1.56 5.31
C ASN A 217 28.75 0.21 5.11
N SER A 218 27.42 0.29 4.95
CA SER A 218 26.52 -0.86 4.78
C SER A 218 26.86 -1.74 3.56
N GLU A 219 26.36 -2.98 3.52
CA GLU A 219 26.56 -3.84 2.34
C GLU A 219 25.96 -3.25 1.05
N LEU A 220 24.90 -2.44 1.12
CA LEU A 220 24.32 -1.78 -0.05
C LEU A 220 25.23 -0.66 -0.59
N SER A 221 25.88 0.14 0.27
CA SER A 221 26.82 1.19 -0.17
C SER A 221 28.16 0.64 -0.69
N LYS A 222 28.41 -0.66 -0.56
CA LYS A 222 29.52 -1.37 -1.24
C LYS A 222 29.13 -1.84 -2.65
N LEU A 223 27.83 -1.95 -2.94
CA LEU A 223 27.29 -2.35 -4.24
C LEU A 223 26.93 -1.15 -5.13
N TYR A 224 26.53 -0.04 -4.51
CA TYR A 224 26.03 1.16 -5.18
C TYR A 224 26.65 2.42 -4.58
N VAL A 225 26.98 3.41 -5.43
CA VAL A 225 27.68 4.65 -5.03
C VAL A 225 26.76 5.87 -4.99
N VAL A 226 25.70 5.85 -5.80
CA VAL A 226 24.65 6.88 -5.87
C VAL A 226 23.29 6.20 -5.94
N SER A 227 22.25 6.84 -5.42
CA SER A 227 20.87 6.32 -5.37
C SER A 227 20.83 4.85 -4.95
N ILE A 228 21.33 4.58 -3.74
CA ILE A 228 21.75 3.24 -3.27
C ILE A 228 20.54 2.33 -3.10
N LEU A 229 19.47 2.88 -2.51
CA LEU A 229 18.19 2.22 -2.30
C LEU A 229 17.47 2.02 -3.65
N GLU A 230 17.40 3.04 -4.47
CA GLU A 230 16.69 3.06 -5.75
C GLU A 230 17.32 2.07 -6.76
N ASN A 231 18.65 1.94 -6.78
CA ASN A 231 19.35 0.90 -7.54
C ASN A 231 19.16 -0.52 -6.95
N HIS A 232 18.92 -0.65 -5.65
CA HIS A 232 18.57 -1.92 -5.00
C HIS A 232 17.14 -2.33 -5.37
N HIS A 233 16.16 -1.42 -5.24
CA HIS A 233 14.75 -1.61 -5.60
C HIS A 233 14.60 -1.99 -7.08
N LEU A 234 15.27 -1.26 -7.98
CA LEU A 234 15.30 -1.58 -9.41
C LEU A 234 15.86 -2.99 -9.69
N ARG A 235 16.96 -3.38 -9.02
CA ARG A 235 17.56 -4.71 -9.19
C ARG A 235 16.64 -5.82 -8.69
N VAL A 236 15.99 -5.62 -7.54
CA VAL A 236 15.08 -6.60 -6.94
C VAL A 236 13.77 -6.71 -7.73
N GLY A 237 13.15 -5.60 -8.09
CA GLY A 237 11.97 -5.59 -8.95
C GLY A 237 12.20 -6.31 -10.28
N LEU A 238 13.33 -6.04 -10.95
CA LEU A 238 13.71 -6.73 -12.18
C LEU A 238 14.03 -8.23 -11.98
N ARG A 239 14.63 -8.62 -10.83
CA ARG A 239 14.81 -10.05 -10.46
C ARG A 239 13.46 -10.75 -10.44
N MET A 240 12.50 -10.19 -9.69
CA MET A 240 11.20 -10.82 -9.46
C MET A 240 10.32 -10.83 -10.71
N MET A 241 10.33 -9.78 -11.53
CA MET A 241 9.61 -9.77 -12.81
C MET A 241 10.16 -10.83 -13.79
N ALA A 242 11.44 -11.16 -13.73
CA ALA A 242 12.04 -12.24 -14.53
C ALA A 242 11.73 -13.63 -13.95
N GLU A 243 11.85 -13.80 -12.62
CA GLU A 243 11.59 -15.04 -11.89
C GLU A 243 10.15 -15.53 -12.04
N PHE A 244 9.18 -14.65 -11.80
CA PHE A 244 7.75 -14.91 -11.99
C PHE A 244 7.31 -14.72 -13.46
N LYS A 245 8.25 -14.44 -14.36
CA LYS A 245 8.07 -14.35 -15.82
C LYS A 245 7.00 -13.33 -16.28
N ILE A 246 6.81 -12.26 -15.51
CA ILE A 246 5.80 -11.21 -15.73
C ILE A 246 6.00 -10.44 -17.05
N LEU A 247 7.21 -10.51 -17.63
CA LEU A 247 7.54 -9.83 -18.89
C LEU A 247 7.75 -10.82 -20.06
N GLN A 248 7.40 -12.11 -19.91
CA GLN A 248 7.77 -13.17 -20.88
C GLN A 248 7.13 -13.05 -22.26
N PHE A 249 5.98 -12.38 -22.37
CA PHE A 249 5.26 -12.18 -23.63
C PHE A 249 5.56 -10.82 -24.28
N LEU A 250 6.40 -9.97 -23.67
CA LEU A 250 6.87 -8.76 -24.32
C LEU A 250 7.81 -9.11 -25.47
N THR A 251 7.71 -8.38 -26.59
CA THR A 251 8.72 -8.47 -27.65
C THR A 251 10.07 -7.96 -27.13
N LYS A 252 11.16 -8.32 -27.82
CA LYS A 252 12.52 -7.88 -27.44
C LYS A 252 12.64 -6.35 -27.32
N GLU A 253 11.94 -5.61 -28.16
CA GLU A 253 11.87 -4.15 -28.14
C GLU A 253 11.08 -3.66 -26.92
N MET A 254 9.83 -4.10 -26.77
CA MET A 254 8.97 -3.77 -25.62
C MET A 254 9.63 -4.08 -24.26
N TYR A 255 10.44 -5.14 -24.18
CA TYR A 255 11.19 -5.51 -22.98
C TYR A 255 12.35 -4.55 -22.67
N GLN A 256 13.11 -4.07 -23.67
CA GLN A 256 14.11 -3.02 -23.42
C GLN A 256 13.43 -1.70 -23.04
N ASP A 257 12.33 -1.39 -23.71
CA ASP A 257 11.55 -0.17 -23.49
C ASP A 257 10.98 -0.12 -22.08
N PHE A 258 10.32 -1.20 -21.64
CA PHE A 258 9.84 -1.38 -20.27
C PHE A 258 10.98 -1.21 -19.25
N LYS A 259 12.12 -1.90 -19.47
CA LYS A 259 13.27 -1.81 -18.56
C LYS A 259 13.84 -0.39 -18.48
N PHE A 260 13.91 0.33 -19.60
CA PHE A 260 14.43 1.70 -19.62
C PHE A 260 13.49 2.65 -18.88
N MET A 261 12.18 2.56 -19.14
CA MET A 261 11.17 3.35 -18.42
C MET A 261 11.21 3.07 -16.91
N MET A 262 11.11 1.80 -16.50
CA MET A 262 11.19 1.38 -15.10
C MET A 262 12.47 1.87 -14.41
N ALA A 263 13.63 1.73 -15.05
CA ALA A 263 14.90 2.22 -14.51
C ALA A 263 14.91 3.74 -14.31
N THR A 264 14.44 4.51 -15.30
CA THR A 264 14.37 5.98 -15.16
C THR A 264 13.35 6.43 -14.13
N MET A 265 12.26 5.69 -13.93
CA MET A 265 11.22 6.02 -12.95
C MET A 265 11.69 5.76 -11.52
N ILE A 266 12.25 4.58 -11.20
CA ILE A 266 12.75 4.28 -9.84
C ILE A 266 13.94 5.19 -9.49
N LEU A 267 14.86 5.46 -10.42
CA LEU A 267 15.96 6.41 -10.17
C LEU A 267 15.49 7.88 -10.07
N SER A 268 14.21 8.18 -10.33
CA SER A 268 13.64 9.53 -10.19
C SER A 268 12.91 9.77 -8.88
N THR A 269 12.65 8.74 -8.05
CA THR A 269 12.10 8.92 -6.69
C THR A 269 13.18 9.30 -5.66
N ASP A 270 14.48 9.12 -5.98
CA ASP A 270 15.59 9.64 -5.16
C ASP A 270 15.42 11.16 -4.97
N MET A 271 15.07 11.55 -3.74
CA MET A 271 14.77 12.95 -3.40
C MET A 271 15.97 13.89 -3.56
N ALA A 272 17.21 13.39 -3.70
CA ALA A 272 18.35 14.22 -4.11
C ALA A 272 18.17 14.79 -5.54
N ASN A 273 17.41 14.11 -6.39
CA ASN A 273 17.11 14.53 -7.77
C ASN A 273 15.85 15.40 -7.89
N HIS A 274 15.09 15.63 -6.81
CA HIS A 274 13.79 16.32 -6.82
C HIS A 274 13.78 17.62 -7.64
N PHE A 275 14.67 18.58 -7.31
CA PHE A 275 14.72 19.88 -7.99
C PHE A 275 15.19 19.79 -9.45
N LEU A 276 16.03 18.80 -9.77
CA LEU A 276 16.46 18.51 -11.14
C LEU A 276 15.31 17.95 -11.97
N LEU A 277 14.46 17.08 -11.40
CA LEU A 277 13.26 16.55 -12.03
C LEU A 277 12.24 17.67 -12.29
N ILE A 278 11.89 18.46 -11.27
CA ILE A 278 11.03 19.66 -11.37
C ILE A 278 11.52 20.60 -12.49
N THR A 279 12.81 20.93 -12.50
CA THR A 279 13.41 21.82 -13.51
C THR A 279 13.30 21.22 -14.92
N ASN A 280 13.57 19.91 -15.07
CA ASN A 280 13.46 19.22 -16.35
C ASN A 280 12.02 19.18 -16.89
N VAL A 281 11.02 19.05 -16.02
CA VAL A 281 9.61 19.13 -16.40
C VAL A 281 9.24 20.57 -16.78
N LYS A 282 9.59 21.57 -15.97
CA LYS A 282 9.34 23.00 -16.30
C LYS A 282 9.92 23.39 -17.67
N LEU A 283 11.16 22.99 -17.99
CA LEU A 283 11.77 23.22 -19.31
C LEU A 283 11.04 22.48 -20.45
N MET A 284 10.51 21.29 -20.18
CA MET A 284 9.64 20.52 -21.09
C MET A 284 8.25 21.17 -21.29
N LEU A 285 7.79 22.03 -20.36
CA LEU A 285 6.59 22.85 -20.52
C LEU A 285 6.86 24.15 -21.28
N LEU A 286 8.06 24.72 -21.20
CA LEU A 286 8.44 25.93 -21.96
C LEU A 286 8.77 25.63 -23.44
N THR A 287 9.22 24.42 -23.76
CA THR A 287 9.54 24.04 -25.15
C THR A 287 8.27 23.84 -26.00
N SER A 288 8.31 24.37 -27.22
CA SER A 288 7.20 24.44 -28.19
C SER A 288 7.36 23.48 -29.39
N THR A 289 8.24 22.49 -29.28
CA THR A 289 8.71 21.68 -30.42
C THR A 289 8.54 20.17 -30.23
N LYS A 290 8.64 19.47 -31.37
CA LYS A 290 8.45 18.02 -31.57
C LYS A 290 9.53 17.16 -30.88
N CYS A 291 9.62 17.21 -29.55
CA CYS A 291 10.21 16.11 -28.80
C CYS A 291 9.41 14.84 -29.17
N SER A 292 10.07 13.70 -29.40
CA SER A 292 9.35 12.46 -29.73
C SER A 292 8.41 12.12 -28.58
N THR A 293 7.13 11.85 -28.88
CA THR A 293 6.06 11.70 -27.89
C THR A 293 6.48 10.77 -26.75
N ARG A 294 7.13 9.66 -27.09
CA ARG A 294 7.68 8.68 -26.15
C ARG A 294 8.69 9.24 -25.13
N ILE A 295 9.63 10.12 -25.51
CA ILE A 295 10.57 10.75 -24.56
C ILE A 295 9.82 11.73 -23.64
N ARG A 296 8.80 12.40 -24.17
CA ARG A 296 7.92 13.30 -23.40
C ARG A 296 7.09 12.51 -22.38
N ILE A 297 6.38 11.46 -22.82
CA ILE A 297 5.61 10.56 -21.96
C ILE A 297 6.49 9.90 -20.88
N GLN A 298 7.70 9.43 -21.20
CA GLN A 298 8.63 8.89 -20.21
C GLN A 298 8.95 9.89 -19.09
N ARG A 299 9.27 11.15 -19.43
CA ARG A 299 9.52 12.22 -18.43
C ARG A 299 8.28 12.53 -17.59
N ILE A 300 7.08 12.45 -18.19
CA ILE A 300 5.81 12.62 -17.48
C ILE A 300 5.57 11.45 -16.52
N MET A 301 5.85 10.20 -16.92
CA MET A 301 5.70 9.01 -16.06
C MET A 301 6.65 9.05 -14.86
N MET A 302 7.90 9.47 -15.04
CA MET A 302 8.85 9.75 -13.94
C MET A 302 8.25 10.73 -12.94
N PHE A 303 7.69 11.85 -13.44
CA PHE A 303 7.11 12.88 -12.57
C PHE A 303 5.80 12.47 -11.90
N ILE A 304 4.95 11.68 -12.57
CA ILE A 304 3.72 11.13 -11.99
C ILE A 304 4.03 10.14 -10.88
N LEU A 305 5.03 9.26 -11.05
CA LEU A 305 5.44 8.35 -9.97
C LEU A 305 6.00 9.13 -8.77
N HIS A 306 6.92 10.06 -9.02
CA HIS A 306 7.51 10.92 -7.99
C HIS A 306 6.45 11.72 -7.21
N ALA A 307 5.51 12.35 -7.91
CA ALA A 307 4.41 13.08 -7.28
C ALA A 307 3.40 12.19 -6.53
N ALA A 308 3.28 10.91 -6.92
CA ALA A 308 2.46 9.92 -6.24
C ALA A 308 3.12 9.36 -4.98
N ASP A 309 4.44 9.19 -4.99
CA ASP A 309 5.27 8.81 -3.84
C ASP A 309 5.17 9.87 -2.73
N ILE A 310 5.60 11.12 -3.00
CA ILE A 310 5.52 12.21 -2.02
C ILE A 310 4.10 12.80 -1.83
N SER A 311 3.05 12.04 -2.15
CA SER A 311 1.67 12.53 -2.20
C SER A 311 0.98 12.70 -0.85
N ASN A 312 1.48 12.10 0.25
CA ASN A 312 0.71 12.07 1.50
C ASN A 312 0.27 13.45 2.03
N PRO A 313 1.09 14.53 1.96
CA PRO A 313 0.67 15.88 2.35
C PRO A 313 -0.43 16.49 1.49
N ALA A 314 -0.68 15.91 0.32
CA ALA A 314 -1.81 16.23 -0.56
C ALA A 314 -2.99 15.24 -0.43
N LYS A 315 -2.93 14.22 0.45
CA LYS A 315 -4.09 13.35 0.78
C LYS A 315 -4.98 14.02 1.85
N PRO A 316 -6.25 13.61 2.02
CA PRO A 316 -7.10 14.15 3.09
C PRO A 316 -6.49 13.95 4.48
N TRP A 317 -6.76 14.88 5.41
CA TRP A 317 -6.17 14.92 6.76
C TRP A 317 -6.17 13.58 7.51
N GLY A 318 -7.25 12.80 7.39
CA GLY A 318 -7.39 11.50 8.05
C GLY A 318 -6.50 10.37 7.51
N VAL A 319 -5.93 10.53 6.31
CA VAL A 319 -4.91 9.66 5.71
C VAL A 319 -3.53 10.28 5.93
N HIS A 320 -3.36 11.57 5.60
CA HIS A 320 -2.10 12.32 5.74
C HIS A 320 -1.46 12.13 7.11
N LYS A 321 -2.18 12.45 8.20
CA LYS A 321 -1.58 12.41 9.55
C LYS A 321 -1.14 11.02 10.01
N VAL A 322 -1.74 9.95 9.46
CA VAL A 322 -1.32 8.57 9.73
C VAL A 322 -0.01 8.30 9.02
N TRP A 323 0.12 8.69 7.74
CA TRP A 323 1.40 8.62 7.02
C TRP A 323 2.51 9.43 7.70
N VAL A 324 2.22 10.66 8.17
CA VAL A 324 3.18 11.46 8.96
C VAL A 324 3.61 10.74 10.23
N SER A 325 2.67 10.12 10.94
CA SER A 325 2.98 9.41 12.20
C SER A 325 3.92 8.23 11.96
N LEU A 326 3.68 7.47 10.89
CA LEU A 326 4.53 6.36 10.47
C LEU A 326 5.90 6.83 9.98
N LEU A 327 5.96 7.88 9.17
CA LEU A 327 7.22 8.45 8.66
C LEU A 327 8.10 8.98 9.80
N CYS A 328 7.51 9.64 10.80
CA CYS A 328 8.24 10.11 11.97
C CYS A 328 8.80 8.96 12.82
N GLU A 329 8.05 7.88 13.09
CA GLU A 329 8.62 6.72 13.80
C GLU A 329 9.76 6.09 12.99
N GLU A 330 9.66 6.01 11.66
CA GLU A 330 10.75 5.45 10.86
C GLU A 330 12.02 6.31 10.88
N PHE A 331 11.89 7.64 10.77
CA PHE A 331 13.01 8.56 10.97
C PHE A 331 13.62 8.43 12.37
N PHE A 332 12.81 8.20 13.40
CA PHE A 332 13.30 8.07 14.77
C PHE A 332 13.96 6.71 15.02
N LEU A 333 13.46 5.63 14.41
CA LEU A 333 14.16 4.34 14.36
C LEU A 333 15.47 4.42 13.55
N GLN A 334 15.60 5.31 12.57
CA GLN A 334 16.91 5.62 11.98
C GLN A 334 17.81 6.35 12.99
N GLY A 335 17.33 7.40 13.64
CA GLY A 335 18.13 8.20 14.58
C GLY A 335 18.63 7.42 15.80
N ASP A 336 17.84 6.44 16.26
CA ASP A 336 18.26 5.54 17.34
C ASP A 336 19.34 4.56 16.84
N LYS A 337 19.22 3.97 15.63
CA LYS A 337 20.31 3.17 15.00
C LYS A 337 21.59 3.98 14.79
N GLU A 338 21.48 5.24 14.38
CA GLU A 338 22.63 6.15 14.22
C GLU A 338 23.34 6.35 15.56
N ARG A 339 22.57 6.55 16.64
CA ARG A 339 23.10 6.71 18.00
C ARG A 339 23.78 5.43 18.52
N GLU A 340 23.19 4.25 18.27
CA GLU A 340 23.81 2.94 18.57
C GLU A 340 25.14 2.75 17.85
N LEU A 341 25.19 3.10 16.56
CA LEU A 341 26.39 3.04 15.72
C LEU A 341 27.40 4.18 15.99
N LYS A 342 27.08 5.10 16.92
CA LYS A 342 27.88 6.29 17.26
C LYS A 342 28.10 7.25 16.08
N LEU A 343 27.18 7.23 15.12
CA LEU A 343 27.11 8.20 14.03
C LEU A 343 26.44 9.50 14.52
N PRO A 344 26.69 10.65 13.86
CA PRO A 344 25.85 11.84 14.04
C PRO A 344 24.40 11.50 13.67
N VAL A 345 23.45 11.81 14.55
CA VAL A 345 22.03 11.63 14.26
C VAL A 345 21.60 12.60 13.15
N SER A 346 20.93 12.06 12.13
CA SER A 346 20.48 12.79 10.96
C SER A 346 19.47 13.90 11.32
N PRO A 347 19.42 15.00 10.53
CA PRO A 347 18.39 16.03 10.71
C PRO A 347 16.99 15.42 10.76
N ASN A 348 16.17 15.91 11.69
CA ASN A 348 14.81 15.41 11.96
C ASN A 348 14.70 13.93 12.42
N CYS A 349 15.80 13.24 12.72
CA CYS A 349 15.79 11.84 13.18
C CYS A 349 15.89 11.70 14.72
N ASP A 350 16.12 12.78 15.47
CA ASP A 350 16.12 12.72 16.94
C ASP A 350 14.72 12.98 17.52
N ARG A 351 14.08 11.92 18.03
CA ARG A 351 12.73 11.97 18.65
C ARG A 351 12.59 12.96 19.82
N ASN A 352 13.69 13.39 20.44
CA ASN A 352 13.69 14.33 21.57
C ASN A 352 13.69 15.81 21.13
N THR A 353 13.99 16.11 19.86
CA THR A 353 14.15 17.51 19.38
C THR A 353 13.34 17.87 18.13
N ALA A 354 12.87 16.88 17.37
CA ALA A 354 12.09 17.11 16.16
C ALA A 354 10.70 17.72 16.46
N ASN A 355 10.34 18.79 15.73
CA ASN A 355 8.98 19.31 15.68
C ASN A 355 8.29 18.83 14.39
N ILE A 356 7.29 17.96 14.55
CA ILE A 356 6.55 17.33 13.45
C ILE A 356 5.83 18.37 12.58
N ALA A 357 5.20 19.37 13.21
CA ALA A 357 4.46 20.41 12.48
C ALA A 357 5.40 21.29 11.65
N THR A 358 6.54 21.71 12.21
CA THR A 358 7.56 22.47 11.47
C THR A 358 8.11 21.68 10.29
N LEU A 359 8.38 20.38 10.48
CA LEU A 359 8.83 19.47 9.42
C LEU A 359 7.78 19.39 8.29
N GLN A 360 6.51 19.13 8.63
CA GLN A 360 5.43 18.99 7.65
C GLN A 360 5.11 20.30 6.92
N ILE A 361 5.09 21.43 7.63
CA ILE A 361 4.92 22.77 7.03
C ILE A 361 6.05 23.05 6.04
N GLY A 362 7.31 22.83 6.45
CA GLY A 362 8.47 23.00 5.58
C GLY A 362 8.42 22.09 4.36
N PHE A 363 8.08 20.81 4.53
CA PHE A 363 7.98 19.86 3.42
C PHE A 363 6.89 20.24 2.40
N MET A 364 5.70 20.66 2.87
CA MET A 364 4.63 21.14 2.00
C MET A 364 4.99 22.45 1.28
N GLN A 365 5.73 23.35 1.93
CA GLN A 365 6.18 24.62 1.33
C GLN A 365 7.31 24.44 0.32
N THR A 366 8.29 23.57 0.60
CA THR A 366 9.51 23.40 -0.22
C THR A 366 9.36 22.36 -1.34
N PHE A 367 8.57 21.30 -1.15
CA PHE A 367 8.43 20.20 -2.10
C PHE A 367 6.99 20.01 -2.57
N GLY A 368 6.04 19.99 -1.64
CA GLY A 368 4.63 19.64 -1.91
C GLY A 368 3.97 20.57 -2.93
N ARG A 369 3.87 21.88 -2.63
CA ARG A 369 3.19 22.85 -3.50
C ARG A 369 3.77 22.88 -4.92
N GLU A 370 5.09 23.06 -5.05
CA GLU A 370 5.75 23.13 -6.37
C GLU A 370 5.55 21.85 -7.19
N THR A 371 5.53 20.67 -6.55
CA THR A 371 5.28 19.39 -7.25
C THR A 371 3.86 19.35 -7.84
N PHE A 372 2.85 19.71 -7.06
CA PHE A 372 1.45 19.65 -7.52
C PHE A 372 1.05 20.80 -8.45
N ASP A 373 1.68 21.98 -8.32
CA ASP A 373 1.56 23.07 -9.30
C ASP A 373 2.15 22.67 -10.66
N VAL A 374 3.31 22.00 -10.68
CA VAL A 374 3.92 21.49 -11.91
C VAL A 374 3.13 20.31 -12.48
N LEU A 375 2.50 19.47 -11.65
CA LEU A 375 1.66 18.36 -12.10
C LEU A 375 0.42 18.85 -12.84
N ASP A 376 -0.32 19.81 -12.26
CA ASP A 376 -1.54 20.38 -12.86
C ASP A 376 -1.20 21.09 -14.18
N ALA A 377 -0.19 21.96 -14.20
CA ALA A 377 0.27 22.67 -15.41
C ALA A 377 0.87 21.74 -16.48
N MET A 378 1.49 20.63 -16.09
CA MET A 378 1.99 19.62 -17.03
C MET A 378 0.82 18.89 -17.69
N VAL A 379 -0.14 18.40 -16.90
CA VAL A 379 -1.24 17.61 -17.45
C VAL A 379 -2.24 18.47 -18.20
N GLU A 380 -2.48 19.72 -17.80
CA GLU A 380 -3.19 20.72 -18.60
C GLU A 380 -2.58 20.83 -20.00
N LYS A 381 -1.25 21.08 -20.07
CA LYS A 381 -0.56 21.25 -21.36
C LYS A 381 -0.72 20.01 -22.26
N GLU A 382 -0.57 18.79 -21.72
CA GLU A 382 -0.66 17.59 -22.56
C GLU A 382 -2.10 17.26 -23.00
N ILE A 383 -3.10 17.45 -22.13
CA ILE A 383 -4.51 17.25 -22.46
C ILE A 383 -4.98 18.26 -23.51
N VAL A 384 -4.59 19.53 -23.38
CA VAL A 384 -4.88 20.57 -24.38
C VAL A 384 -4.13 20.35 -25.69
N ASN A 385 -2.86 19.93 -25.66
CA ASN A 385 -2.11 19.54 -26.86
C ASN A 385 -2.76 18.36 -27.62
N ALA A 386 -3.43 17.45 -26.89
CA ALA A 386 -4.19 16.35 -27.47
C ALA A 386 -5.57 16.76 -28.01
N GLY A 387 -5.93 18.05 -27.95
CA GLY A 387 -7.22 18.58 -28.43
C GLY A 387 -8.39 18.34 -27.48
N ALA A 388 -8.14 17.97 -26.23
CA ALA A 388 -9.16 17.76 -25.21
C ALA A 388 -9.24 18.95 -24.24
N VAL A 389 -10.43 19.17 -23.66
CA VAL A 389 -10.62 20.19 -22.61
C VAL A 389 -10.10 19.64 -21.30
N TYR A 390 -9.16 20.36 -20.66
CA TYR A 390 -8.73 20.06 -19.31
C TYR A 390 -9.63 20.73 -18.26
N THR A 391 -9.85 20.05 -17.14
CA THR A 391 -10.53 20.60 -15.96
C THR A 391 -9.64 20.33 -14.74
N GLY A 392 -8.98 21.37 -14.22
CA GLY A 392 -7.96 21.27 -13.15
C GLY A 392 -8.39 20.45 -11.95
N TYR A 393 -7.53 19.53 -11.51
CA TYR A 393 -7.88 18.50 -10.53
C TYR A 393 -7.61 18.97 -9.09
N LYS A 394 -8.55 19.78 -8.58
CA LYS A 394 -8.47 20.51 -7.30
C LYS A 394 -8.16 19.71 -6.01
N PRO A 395 -8.44 18.39 -5.87
CA PRO A 395 -8.25 17.69 -4.59
C PRO A 395 -6.86 17.79 -3.97
N TRP A 396 -5.77 17.66 -4.75
CA TRP A 396 -4.40 17.71 -4.18
C TRP A 396 -4.07 19.09 -3.60
N HIS A 397 -4.42 20.18 -4.30
CA HIS A 397 -4.22 21.55 -3.82
C HIS A 397 -5.06 21.86 -2.59
N SER A 398 -6.32 21.39 -2.60
CA SER A 398 -7.27 21.63 -1.50
C SER A 398 -6.81 20.91 -0.22
N CYS A 399 -6.35 19.66 -0.33
CA CYS A 399 -5.81 18.91 0.80
C CYS A 399 -4.49 19.50 1.30
N LEU A 400 -3.58 19.94 0.42
CA LEU A 400 -2.35 20.64 0.82
C LEU A 400 -2.64 21.87 1.69
N GLU A 401 -3.63 22.70 1.30
CA GLU A 401 -3.98 23.91 2.05
C GLU A 401 -4.69 23.60 3.37
N GLU A 402 -5.58 22.60 3.38
CA GLU A 402 -6.23 22.11 4.62
C GLU A 402 -5.18 21.57 5.61
N ASN A 403 -4.26 20.74 5.13
CA ASN A 403 -3.19 20.13 5.93
C ASN A 403 -2.21 21.19 6.44
N MET A 404 -1.79 22.15 5.58
CA MET A 404 -1.02 23.33 5.98
C MET A 404 -1.70 24.14 7.07
N THR A 405 -3.01 24.38 6.95
CA THR A 405 -3.80 25.10 7.94
C THR A 405 -3.85 24.34 9.28
N LYS A 406 -4.07 23.03 9.24
CA LYS A 406 -4.14 22.19 10.44
C LYS A 406 -2.81 22.07 11.19
N TRP A 407 -1.69 21.93 10.47
CA TRP A 407 -0.35 21.94 11.08
C TRP A 407 0.04 23.32 11.63
N ASN A 408 -0.40 24.43 11.02
CA ASN A 408 -0.18 25.78 11.57
C ASN A 408 -1.11 26.14 12.74
N GLY A 409 -2.26 25.47 12.85
CA GLY A 409 -3.24 25.64 13.92
C GLY A 409 -2.97 24.75 15.14
N LYS A 410 -3.98 23.94 15.52
CA LYS A 410 -3.99 23.09 16.73
C LYS A 410 -2.70 22.29 16.93
N TRP A 411 -2.10 21.78 15.85
CA TRP A 411 -1.01 20.80 15.91
C TRP A 411 0.40 21.42 15.88
N LYS A 412 0.53 22.75 15.81
CA LYS A 412 1.81 23.48 15.64
C LYS A 412 2.89 23.17 16.68
N TYR A 413 2.49 22.73 17.87
CA TYR A 413 3.37 22.45 19.01
C TYR A 413 3.28 21.00 19.49
N ILE A 414 2.73 20.09 18.68
CA ILE A 414 2.65 18.67 19.03
C ILE A 414 4.05 18.05 19.13
N LYS A 415 4.30 17.31 20.22
CA LYS A 415 5.49 16.47 20.37
C LYS A 415 5.23 15.04 19.91
N TYR A 416 6.29 14.24 19.77
CA TYR A 416 6.14 12.85 19.32
C TYR A 416 5.31 11.98 20.28
N GLU A 417 5.46 12.17 21.58
CA GLU A 417 4.72 11.42 22.61
C GLU A 417 3.20 11.69 22.55
N GLN A 418 2.79 12.75 21.85
CA GLN A 418 1.39 13.13 21.63
C GLN A 418 0.82 12.64 20.29
N ILE A 419 1.58 11.89 19.48
CA ILE A 419 1.05 11.28 18.25
C ILE A 419 -0.10 10.32 18.55
N GLU A 420 -0.14 9.68 19.72
CA GLU A 420 -1.31 8.88 20.11
C GLU A 420 -2.58 9.76 20.20
N GLU A 421 -2.51 10.99 20.70
CA GLU A 421 -3.64 11.94 20.72
C GLU A 421 -4.10 12.28 19.29
N LEU A 422 -3.13 12.53 18.39
CA LEU A 422 -3.36 12.79 16.97
C LEU A 422 -4.05 11.60 16.27
N LEU A 423 -3.66 10.37 16.60
CA LEU A 423 -4.25 9.14 16.05
C LEU A 423 -5.62 8.80 16.65
N ILE A 424 -5.81 8.99 17.96
CA ILE A 424 -7.08 8.75 18.69
C ILE A 424 -8.21 9.66 18.17
N GLU A 425 -7.92 10.92 17.84
CA GLU A 425 -8.91 11.82 17.22
C GLU A 425 -9.46 11.27 15.90
N THR A 426 -8.64 10.51 15.14
CA THR A 426 -9.10 9.78 13.94
C THR A 426 -9.98 8.58 14.27
N ALA A 427 -9.69 7.85 15.34
CA ALA A 427 -10.48 6.70 15.75
C ALA A 427 -11.89 7.12 16.17
N GLN A 428 -12.03 8.26 16.86
CA GLN A 428 -13.33 8.82 17.24
C GLN A 428 -14.18 9.22 16.02
N HIS A 429 -13.58 9.72 14.93
CA HIS A 429 -14.30 9.95 13.66
C HIS A 429 -14.61 8.66 12.87
N ARG A 430 -14.12 7.48 13.30
CA ARG A 430 -14.54 6.16 12.79
C ARG A 430 -15.62 5.49 13.67
N MET A 431 -15.98 6.05 14.82
CA MET A 431 -16.91 5.45 15.79
C MET A 431 -18.41 5.59 15.46
N SER A 432 -18.77 6.16 14.31
CA SER A 432 -20.15 6.13 13.79
C SER A 432 -20.62 4.73 13.33
N ILE A 433 -19.71 3.74 13.30
CA ILE A 433 -20.04 2.31 13.15
C ILE A 433 -20.11 1.68 14.56
N PRO A 434 -21.29 1.23 15.04
CA PRO A 434 -21.40 0.65 16.38
C PRO A 434 -20.67 -0.68 16.51
N THR A 435 -19.59 -0.72 17.30
CA THR A 435 -18.97 -1.96 17.75
C THR A 435 -19.78 -2.54 18.92
N HIS A 436 -20.43 -3.69 18.70
CA HIS A 436 -21.10 -4.41 19.78
C HIS A 436 -20.08 -4.85 20.84
N GLN A 437 -20.13 -4.20 22.01
CA GLN A 437 -19.26 -4.53 23.14
C GLN A 437 -19.67 -5.84 23.82
N THR A 438 -19.14 -6.97 23.34
CA THR A 438 -19.25 -8.27 24.00
C THR A 438 -18.41 -8.27 25.29
N THR A 439 -18.92 -7.64 26.34
CA THR A 439 -18.26 -7.50 27.64
C THR A 439 -18.26 -8.81 28.42
N VAL A 440 -17.26 -9.65 28.16
CA VAL A 440 -16.99 -10.87 28.93
C VAL A 440 -16.54 -10.50 30.35
N ARG A 441 -17.51 -10.33 31.25
CA ARG A 441 -17.28 -10.10 32.69
C ARG A 441 -16.69 -11.36 33.34
N VAL A 442 -15.36 -11.42 33.42
CA VAL A 442 -14.65 -12.39 34.26
C VAL A 442 -15.04 -12.18 35.73
N LYS A 443 -15.93 -13.03 36.24
CA LYS A 443 -16.32 -13.03 37.66
C LYS A 443 -15.28 -13.76 38.49
N HIS A 444 -14.37 -13.01 39.13
CA HIS A 444 -13.63 -13.53 40.28
C HIS A 444 -14.63 -13.97 41.37
N ARG A 445 -14.64 -15.26 41.70
CA ARG A 445 -15.28 -15.79 42.91
C ARG A 445 -14.27 -15.73 44.05
N SER A 446 -14.37 -14.73 44.92
CA SER A 446 -13.83 -14.82 46.27
C SER A 446 -14.87 -15.50 47.17
N SER A 447 -14.45 -16.57 47.85
CA SER A 447 -15.25 -17.26 48.85
C SER A 447 -14.98 -16.68 50.24
N LEU A 448 -16.02 -16.30 50.99
CA LEU A 448 -16.07 -16.42 52.46
C LEU A 448 -17.45 -16.07 53.05
N ASN A 449 -18.11 -17.10 53.58
CA ASN A 449 -19.16 -17.18 54.61
C ASN A 449 -19.72 -15.87 55.24
N LYS A 450 -21.07 -15.77 55.31
CA LYS A 450 -21.87 -15.93 56.55
C LYS A 450 -23.39 -15.77 56.34
N LEU A 451 -24.17 -16.57 57.10
CA LEU A 451 -25.62 -16.53 57.43
C LEU A 451 -26.64 -16.22 56.29
N CYS A 452 -27.70 -17.00 56.00
CA CYS A 452 -28.68 -17.75 56.81
C CYS A 452 -29.78 -16.91 57.51
N CYS A 453 -30.96 -16.80 56.87
CA CYS A 453 -32.25 -17.18 57.48
C CYS A 453 -33.43 -17.22 56.47
N CYS A 454 -34.45 -18.01 56.77
CA CYS A 454 -35.68 -18.18 55.99
C CYS A 454 -36.69 -17.04 56.19
N PHE A 455 -37.61 -16.82 55.23
CA PHE A 455 -39.03 -17.24 55.34
C PHE A 455 -39.83 -17.07 54.03
N CYS A 456 -41.13 -17.39 54.04
CA CYS A 456 -41.99 -17.65 52.88
C CYS A 456 -42.93 -16.49 52.46
N CYS A 457 -43.80 -16.80 51.47
CA CYS A 457 -44.96 -16.06 50.90
C CYS A 457 -44.63 -15.16 49.68
N ARG A 458 -45.17 -15.39 48.47
CA ARG A 458 -46.59 -15.47 48.03
C ARG A 458 -47.41 -14.20 48.34
N ASN A 459 -47.61 -13.33 47.35
CA ASN A 459 -48.95 -13.02 46.83
C ASN A 459 -48.93 -12.23 45.49
N LYS A 460 -50.12 -11.92 44.95
CA LYS A 460 -50.39 -11.47 43.57
C LYS A 460 -50.48 -9.93 43.41
N PRO A 461 -50.53 -9.39 42.16
CA PRO A 461 -50.26 -7.97 41.87
C PRO A 461 -51.52 -7.08 41.85
N THR A 462 -51.30 -5.77 41.76
CA THR A 462 -52.31 -4.74 41.45
C THR A 462 -51.82 -3.76 40.38
N PHE A 463 -52.63 -3.55 39.34
CA PHE A 463 -52.50 -2.45 38.39
C PHE A 463 -52.91 -1.11 39.03
N ARG A 464 -52.34 0.00 38.56
CA ARG A 464 -53.06 1.29 38.39
C ARG A 464 -52.39 2.12 37.30
N GLN A 465 -53.18 2.98 36.66
CA GLN A 465 -52.78 3.92 35.60
C GLN A 465 -52.65 5.33 36.17
N GLU A 466 -51.92 6.20 35.45
CA GLU A 466 -52.06 7.66 35.25
C GLU A 466 -50.66 8.14 34.79
N GLU A 467 -50.43 8.45 33.50
CA GLU A 467 -50.92 9.54 32.63
C GLU A 467 -50.07 10.81 32.67
N SER A 468 -49.65 11.28 31.48
CA SER A 468 -49.06 12.62 31.20
C SER A 468 -47.70 12.96 31.85
N SER A 469 -46.90 13.92 31.37
CA SER A 469 -46.66 14.43 29.99
C SER A 469 -45.35 15.24 29.94
N TYR A 470 -44.81 15.42 28.73
CA TYR A 470 -43.77 16.36 28.29
C TYR A 470 -43.34 17.53 29.23
N ALA A 471 -42.02 17.72 29.34
CA ALA A 471 -41.39 19.03 29.11
C ALA A 471 -39.90 18.87 28.73
N PHE A 472 -39.44 19.63 27.74
CA PHE A 472 -38.01 19.97 27.59
C PHE A 472 -37.72 21.22 28.44
N SER A 473 -36.48 21.38 28.89
CA SER A 473 -35.93 22.72 29.16
C SER A 473 -34.59 22.89 28.44
N ILE A 474 -34.38 24.08 27.90
CA ILE A 474 -33.10 24.58 27.41
C ILE A 474 -32.85 25.85 28.22
N ASP A 475 -31.75 25.91 28.95
CA ASP A 475 -31.28 27.14 29.59
C ASP A 475 -29.91 27.56 29.05
N LYS A 476 -29.67 28.87 29.18
CA LYS A 476 -28.79 29.70 28.36
C LYS A 476 -27.30 29.55 28.64
#